data_AF-A0A522V877-F1
#
_entry.id   AF-A0A522V877-F1
#
_cell.length_a   1.000
_cell.length_b   1.000
_cell.length_c   1.000
_cell.angle_alpha   90.00
_cell.angle_beta   90.00
_cell.angle_gamma   90.00
#
_symmetry.space_group_name_H-M   'P 1'
#
loop_
_entity.id
_entity.type
_entity.pdbx_description
1 polymer ?
#
loop_
_entity_poly.entity_id
_entity_poly.type
_entity_poly.pdbx_seq_one_letter_code
_entity_poly.pdbx_strand_id
1 'polypeptide(L)'
;KGNTLLNYAGIKPDLLPYVCDAAPSKQGKYLPGTHIPIVPPAVLQKRRPDFVLILPWNIADEVRAQQSCVLEWHGQFVRAVPRLIVGDEEVA
;
A
#
# COMPACT_ATOMS: atom_id res chain seq x y z
N LYS A 1 7.66 9.80 -1.99
CA LYS A 1 7.78 9.49 -0.54
C LYS A 1 7.88 7.98 -0.32
N GLY A 2 6.82 7.21 -0.55
CA GLY A 2 6.84 5.74 -0.38
C GLY A 2 7.97 5.02 -1.12
N ASN A 3 8.29 5.39 -2.37
CA ASN A 3 9.34 4.68 -3.12
C ASN A 3 10.73 4.74 -2.47
N THR A 4 11.10 5.88 -1.86
CA THR A 4 12.38 6.01 -1.16
C THR A 4 12.43 5.10 0.06
N LEU A 5 11.34 5.03 0.83
CA LEU A 5 11.22 4.12 1.98
C LEU A 5 11.41 2.66 1.56
N LEU A 6 10.70 2.24 0.50
CA LEU A 6 10.77 0.86 0.01
C LEU A 6 12.18 0.50 -0.49
N ASN A 7 12.84 1.41 -1.22
CA ASN A 7 14.20 1.19 -1.70
C ASN A 7 15.20 1.11 -0.54
N TYR A 8 15.11 2.03 0.42
CA TYR A 8 16.01 2.06 1.58
C TYR A 8 15.86 0.81 2.45
N ALA A 9 14.62 0.37 2.70
CA ALA A 9 14.33 -0.83 3.48
C ALA A 9 14.57 -2.15 2.69
N GLY A 10 15.03 -2.07 1.43
CA GLY A 10 15.29 -3.25 0.61
C GLY A 10 14.05 -4.07 0.28
N ILE A 11 12.86 -3.47 0.27
CA ILE A 11 11.59 -4.18 0.02
C ILE A 11 11.54 -4.67 -1.43
N LYS A 12 11.18 -5.94 -1.59
CA LYS A 12 11.11 -6.64 -2.87
C LYS A 12 9.69 -7.18 -3.15
N PRO A 13 9.39 -7.58 -4.40
CA PRO A 13 8.05 -8.07 -4.77
C PRO A 13 7.58 -9.35 -4.07
N ASP A 14 8.48 -10.13 -3.47
CA ASP A 14 8.15 -11.26 -2.60
C ASP A 14 7.46 -10.81 -1.30
N LEU A 15 7.82 -9.64 -0.76
CA LEU A 15 7.21 -9.07 0.44
C LEU A 15 6.06 -8.09 0.13
N LEU A 16 6.18 -7.28 -0.93
CA LEU A 16 5.14 -6.33 -1.36
C LEU A 16 4.82 -6.60 -2.85
N PRO A 17 3.85 -7.49 -3.15
CA PRO A 17 3.69 -8.04 -4.50
C PRO A 17 3.14 -7.06 -5.54
N TYR A 18 2.51 -5.96 -5.11
CA TYR A 18 1.98 -4.94 -6.00
C TYR A 18 1.70 -3.63 -5.26
N VAL A 19 1.66 -2.52 -6.00
CA VAL A 19 1.16 -1.23 -5.53
C VAL A 19 -0.09 -0.84 -6.29
N CYS A 20 -1.12 -0.42 -5.57
CA CYS A 20 -2.30 0.20 -6.17
C CYS A 20 -2.08 1.72 -6.35
N ASP A 21 -2.33 2.24 -7.55
CA ASP A 21 -2.30 3.69 -7.82
C ASP A 21 -3.45 4.09 -8.76
N ALA A 22 -4.18 5.15 -8.39
CA ALA A 22 -5.32 5.63 -9.16
C ALA A 22 -4.92 6.29 -10.49
N ALA A 23 -3.68 6.78 -10.62
CA ALA A 23 -3.23 7.45 -11.83
C ALA A 23 -3.07 6.45 -13.00
N PRO A 24 -3.87 6.56 -14.09
CA PRO A 24 -3.80 5.61 -15.20
C PRO A 24 -2.42 5.57 -15.87
N SER A 25 -1.71 6.71 -15.88
CA SER A 25 -0.37 6.84 -16.47
C SER A 25 0.72 6.01 -15.78
N LYS A 26 0.46 5.52 -14.56
CA LYS A 26 1.36 4.65 -13.79
C LYS A 26 1.00 3.17 -13.88
N GLN A 27 -0.26 2.85 -14.16
CA GLN A 27 -0.75 1.47 -14.20
C GLN A 27 -0.06 0.69 -15.34
N GLY A 28 0.23 -0.60 -15.08
CA GLY A 28 0.99 -1.44 -16.02
C GLY A 28 2.50 -1.16 -16.05
N LYS A 29 2.98 -0.20 -15.25
CA LYS A 29 4.42 0.06 -15.05
C LYS A 29 4.87 -0.51 -13.71
N TYR A 30 6.12 -0.24 -13.36
CA TYR A 30 6.76 -0.71 -12.14
C TYR A 30 7.29 0.46 -11.31
N LEU A 31 7.35 0.27 -9.99
CA LEU A 31 8.06 1.19 -9.13
C LEU A 31 9.57 1.19 -9.44
N PRO A 32 10.21 2.37 -9.52
CA PRO A 32 11.64 2.44 -9.81
C PRO A 32 12.47 1.89 -8.64
N GLY A 33 13.43 1.02 -8.98
CA GLY A 33 14.37 0.39 -8.05
C GLY A 33 13.85 -0.93 -7.45
N THR A 34 12.65 -0.95 -6.87
CA THR A 34 12.06 -2.18 -6.30
C THR A 34 11.40 -3.08 -7.33
N HIS A 35 11.03 -2.54 -8.50
CA HIS A 35 10.38 -3.27 -9.59
C HIS A 35 9.06 -3.94 -9.18
N ILE A 36 8.34 -3.33 -8.23
CA ILE A 36 7.01 -3.77 -7.81
C ILE A 36 5.97 -3.30 -8.85
N PRO A 37 5.09 -4.17 -9.36
CA PRO A 37 4.12 -3.80 -10.38
C PRO A 37 3.06 -2.83 -9.83
N ILE A 38 2.66 -1.86 -10.66
CA ILE A 38 1.62 -0.88 -10.35
C ILE A 38 0.32 -1.29 -11.02
N VAL A 39 -0.73 -1.48 -10.23
CA VAL A 39 -2.05 -1.98 -10.65
C VAL A 39 -3.17 -1.01 -10.25
N PRO A 40 -4.37 -1.08 -10.85
CA PRO A 40 -5.49 -0.25 -10.41
C PRO A 40 -6.01 -0.65 -9.02
N PRO A 41 -6.62 0.27 -8.25
CA PRO A 41 -7.18 -0.02 -6.92
C PRO A 41 -8.25 -1.12 -6.90
N ALA A 42 -8.98 -1.31 -8.01
CA ALA A 42 -9.98 -2.37 -8.16
C ALA A 42 -9.41 -3.80 -7.95
N VAL A 43 -8.09 -3.98 -8.00
CA VAL A 43 -7.44 -5.25 -7.69
C VAL A 43 -7.57 -5.62 -6.21
N LEU A 44 -7.73 -4.66 -5.28
CA LEU A 44 -7.89 -4.93 -3.85
C LEU A 44 -9.07 -5.86 -3.56
N GLN A 45 -10.24 -5.61 -4.15
CA GLN A 45 -11.42 -6.47 -3.95
C GLN A 45 -11.23 -7.89 -4.48
N LYS A 46 -10.39 -8.07 -5.51
CA LYS A 46 -10.11 -9.38 -6.11
C LYS A 46 -9.10 -10.18 -5.29
N ARG A 47 -8.06 -9.51 -4.78
CA ARG A 47 -6.95 -10.17 -4.08
C ARG A 47 -7.15 -10.25 -2.57
N ARG A 48 -7.97 -9.37 -2.00
CA ARG A 48 -8.33 -9.32 -0.58
C ARG A 48 -7.13 -9.53 0.36
N PRO A 49 -6.09 -8.68 0.26
CA PRO A 49 -4.92 -8.83 1.12
C PRO A 49 -5.27 -8.61 2.60
N ASP A 50 -4.58 -9.32 3.49
CA ASP A 50 -4.70 -9.14 4.94
C ASP A 50 -4.17 -7.76 5.37
N PHE A 51 -3.12 -7.26 4.70
CA PHE A 51 -2.50 -5.98 5.00
C PHE A 51 -2.39 -5.08 3.77
N VAL A 52 -2.73 -3.80 3.94
CA VAL A 52 -2.58 -2.75 2.93
C VAL A 52 -1.72 -1.61 3.46
N LEU A 53 -0.46 -1.55 3.01
CA LEU A 53 0.47 -0.49 3.37
C LEU A 53 0.13 0.83 2.65
N ILE A 54 -0.18 1.87 3.42
CA ILE A 54 -0.41 3.23 2.92
C ILE A 54 0.94 3.94 2.74
N LEU A 55 1.40 3.97 1.49
CA LEU A 55 2.64 4.66 1.10
C LEU A 55 2.55 6.20 1.12
N PRO A 56 1.45 6.86 0.72
CA PRO A 56 1.30 8.31 0.86
C PRO A 56 0.74 8.64 2.24
N TRP A 57 1.54 8.42 3.29
CA TRP A 57 1.11 8.59 4.69
C TRP A 57 0.57 10.00 5.04
N ASN A 58 0.90 11.02 4.25
CA ASN A 58 0.39 12.38 4.44
C ASN A 58 -1.09 12.56 4.05
N ILE A 59 -1.71 11.59 3.38
CA ILE A 59 -3.14 11.56 3.04
C ILE A 59 -3.75 10.22 3.47
N ALA A 60 -3.26 9.65 4.57
CA ALA A 60 -3.65 8.29 4.97
C ALA A 60 -5.16 8.15 5.21
N ASP A 61 -5.79 9.15 5.82
CA ASP A 61 -7.22 9.12 6.12
C ASP A 61 -8.07 9.17 4.84
N GLU A 62 -7.65 9.96 3.85
CA GLU A 62 -8.29 10.00 2.54
C GLU A 62 -8.15 8.66 1.81
N VAL A 63 -6.97 8.05 1.83
CA VAL A 63 -6.74 6.73 1.23
C VAL A 63 -7.57 5.66 1.93
N ARG A 64 -7.62 5.65 3.27
CA ARG A 64 -8.44 4.73 4.06
C ARG A 64 -9.92 4.88 3.72
N ALA A 65 -10.40 6.12 3.57
CA ALA A 65 -11.78 6.40 3.18
C ALA A 65 -12.10 5.92 1.75
N GLN A 66 -11.22 6.23 0.78
CA GLN A 66 -11.39 5.82 -0.62
C GLN A 66 -11.28 4.31 -0.83
N GLN A 67 -10.50 3.62 -0.01
CA GLN A 67 -10.27 2.18 -0.09
C GLN A 67 -10.98 1.41 1.03
N SER A 68 -12.06 1.96 1.59
CA SER A 68 -12.83 1.38 2.70
C SER A 68 -13.32 -0.04 2.45
N CYS A 69 -13.46 -0.46 1.18
CA CYS A 69 -13.75 -1.84 0.82
C CYS A 69 -12.81 -2.86 1.48
N VAL A 70 -11.57 -2.48 1.80
CA VAL A 70 -10.61 -3.33 2.53
C VAL A 70 -11.18 -3.88 3.84
N LEU A 71 -12.07 -3.13 4.48
CA LEU A 71 -12.72 -3.53 5.73
C LEU A 71 -13.77 -4.62 5.52
N GLU A 72 -14.35 -4.76 4.31
CA GLU A 72 -15.38 -5.75 4.00
C GLU A 72 -14.88 -7.20 4.14
N TRP A 73 -13.57 -7.41 3.97
CA TRP A 73 -12.92 -8.71 4.18
C TRP A 73 -11.99 -8.72 5.39
N HIS A 74 -12.13 -7.77 6.31
CA HIS A 74 -11.31 -7.64 7.52
C HIS A 74 -9.82 -7.40 7.27
N GLY A 75 -9.46 -6.85 6.09
CA GLY A 75 -8.10 -6.40 5.84
C GLY A 75 -7.74 -5.19 6.72
N GLN A 76 -6.45 -5.08 7.06
CA GLN A 76 -5.94 -4.02 7.92
C GLN A 76 -5.08 -3.02 7.12
N PHE A 77 -5.29 -1.73 7.37
CA PHE A 77 -4.40 -0.70 6.85
C PHE A 77 -3.15 -0.61 7.71
N VAL A 78 -2.00 -0.44 7.05
CA VAL A 78 -0.71 -0.29 7.71
C VAL A 78 -0.11 1.06 7.36
N ARG A 79 0.45 1.74 8.35
CA ARG A 79 1.26 2.95 8.17
C ARG A 79 2.63 2.71 8.78
N ALA A 80 3.70 3.08 8.06
CA ALA A 80 5.07 2.88 8.54
C ALA A 80 5.73 4.18 9.05
N VAL A 81 5.06 5.33 8.94
CA VAL A 81 5.60 6.64 9.30
C VAL A 81 4.54 7.42 10.09
N PRO A 82 4.88 8.06 11.22
CA PRO A 82 6.21 8.09 11.88
C PRO A 82 6.57 6.80 12.64
N ARG A 83 5.57 5.97 12.94
CA ARG A 83 5.72 4.65 13.57
C ARG A 83 4.89 3.62 12.83
N LEU A 84 5.19 2.35 13.08
CA LEU A 84 4.46 1.22 12.51
C LEU A 84 3.11 1.09 13.23
N ILE A 85 2.02 1.34 12.51
CA ILE A 85 0.66 1.21 12.99
C ILE A 85 -0.06 0.21 12.09
N VAL A 86 -0.72 -0.77 12.70
CA VAL A 86 -1.52 -1.80 12.04
C VAL A 86 -2.96 -1.66 12.53
N GLY A 87 -3.89 -1.36 11.61
CA GLY A 87 -5.24 -0.94 11.99
C GLY A 87 -5.18 0.35 12.81
N ASP A 88 -5.59 0.27 14.07
CA ASP A 88 -5.57 1.39 15.02
C ASP A 88 -4.55 1.16 16.17
N GLU A 89 -3.72 0.10 16.09
CA GLU A 89 -2.72 -0.26 17.11
C GLU A 89 -1.28 0.05 16.64
N GLU A 90 -0.46 0.61 17.53
CA GLU A 90 0.98 0.77 17.29
C GLU A 90 1.71 -0.54 17.60
N VAL A 91 2.57 -0.98 16.69
CA VAL A 91 3.37 -2.21 16.86
C VAL A 91 4.73 -1.85 17.43
N ALA A 92 5.10 -2.53 18.53
CA ALA A 92 6.36 -2.35 19.26
C ALA A 92 7.59 -2.85 18.48
#